data_AF-K1YP39-F1
#
_entry.id   AF-K1YP39-F1
#
_cell.length_a   1.000
_cell.length_b   1.000
_cell.length_c   1.000
_cell.angle_alpha   90.00
_cell.angle_beta   90.00
_cell.angle_gamma   90.00
#
_symmetry.space_group_name_H-M   'P 1'
#
loop_
_entity.id
_entity.type
_entity.pdbx_description
1 polymer ?
#
loop_
_entity_poly.entity_id
_entity_poly.type
_entity_poly.pdbx_seq_one_letter_code
_entity_poly.pdbx_strand_id
1 'polypeptide(L)'
;MNLKKIAHDKRIIACVLSVIIIVIVTLLSVNSFSEEFIQQGNLGIKNILFTRYGKNDTANKNITIVTIDNKTLSDNGWLGRFQNFKRSYYAQVINNLKKDGASIIGIDVLFSEKSEEDNSL
;
A
#
# COMPACT_ATOMS: atom_id res chain seq x y z
N MET A 1 -25.54 48.43 10.85
CA MET A 1 -24.52 47.62 11.56
C MET A 1 -23.20 47.77 10.80
N ASN A 2 -22.16 48.31 11.41
CA ASN A 2 -20.98 48.83 10.69
C ASN A 2 -19.95 47.72 10.45
N LEU A 3 -19.99 47.08 9.26
CA LEU A 3 -19.19 45.89 8.92
C LEU A 3 -17.68 46.07 9.15
N LYS A 4 -17.17 47.30 9.02
CA LYS A 4 -15.75 47.62 9.25
C LYS A 4 -15.30 47.44 10.71
N LYS A 5 -16.19 47.64 11.68
CA LYS A 5 -15.88 47.47 13.12
C LYS A 5 -15.87 46.00 13.53
N ILE A 6 -16.68 45.19 12.86
CA ILE A 6 -16.81 43.74 13.05
C ILE A 6 -15.59 43.01 12.46
N ALA A 7 -15.11 43.44 11.30
CA ALA A 7 -13.96 42.84 10.63
C ALA A 7 -12.61 43.05 11.36
N HIS A 8 -12.53 44.00 12.28
CA HIS A 8 -11.30 44.33 13.01
C HIS A 8 -11.26 43.74 14.44
N ASP A 9 -12.32 43.01 14.84
CA ASP A 9 -12.38 42.32 16.12
C ASP A 9 -11.57 41.02 16.05
N LYS A 10 -10.54 40.91 16.89
CA LYS A 10 -9.65 39.74 16.98
C LYS A 10 -10.41 38.43 17.22
N ARG A 11 -11.56 38.48 17.91
CA ARG A 11 -12.40 37.30 18.18
C ARG A 11 -13.08 36.80 16.91
N ILE A 12 -13.55 37.72 16.07
CA ILE A 12 -14.23 37.39 14.82
C ILE A 12 -13.20 36.87 13.80
N ILE A 13 -12.02 37.48 13.74
CA ILE A 13 -10.91 36.99 12.92
C ILE A 13 -10.49 35.58 13.36
N ALA A 14 -10.35 35.34 14.67
CA ALA A 14 -10.01 34.01 15.20
C ALA A 14 -11.10 32.97 14.86
N CYS A 15 -12.38 33.33 14.96
CA CYS A 15 -13.48 32.45 14.55
C CYS A 15 -13.43 32.13 13.05
N VAL A 16 -13.22 33.13 12.19
CA VAL A 16 -13.12 32.93 10.73
C VAL A 16 -11.92 32.04 10.39
N LEU A 17 -10.75 32.29 10.99
CA LEU A 17 -9.57 31.45 10.80
C LEU A 17 -9.80 30.01 11.26
N SER A 18 -10.46 29.83 12.41
CA SER A 18 -10.79 28.50 12.92
C SER A 18 -11.73 27.76 11.97
N VAL A 19 -12.74 28.43 11.44
CA VAL A 19 -13.66 27.85 10.43
C VAL A 19 -12.91 27.49 9.16
N ILE A 20 -12.02 28.35 8.67
CA ILE A 20 -11.20 28.06 7.48
C ILE A 20 -10.33 26.81 7.71
N ILE A 21 -9.67 26.71 8.86
CA ILE A 21 -8.85 25.54 9.21
C ILE A 21 -9.71 24.28 9.25
N ILE A 22 -10.88 24.32 9.89
CA ILE A 22 -11.80 23.18 9.96
C ILE A 22 -12.23 22.75 8.56
N VAL A 23 -12.58 23.70 7.68
CA VAL A 23 -12.97 23.41 6.29
C VAL A 23 -11.82 22.77 5.53
N ILE A 24 -10.60 23.29 5.65
CA ILE A 24 -9.41 22.71 5.00
C ILE A 24 -9.17 21.29 5.50
N VAL A 25 -9.19 21.07 6.82
CA VAL A 25 -9.00 19.73 7.40
C VAL A 25 -10.08 18.77 6.91
N THR A 26 -11.35 19.21 6.85
CA THR A 26 -12.45 18.38 6.38
C THR A 26 -12.30 18.02 4.90
N LEU A 27 -11.92 19.00 4.06
CA LEU A 27 -11.65 18.76 2.64
C LEU A 27 -10.47 17.82 2.42
N LEU A 28 -9.42 17.92 3.24
CA LEU A 28 -8.30 16.98 3.19
C LEU A 28 -8.75 15.57 3.60
N SER A 29 -9.50 15.43 4.70
CA SER A 29 -9.96 14.12 5.20
C SER A 29 -10.93 13.39 4.27
N VAL A 30 -11.71 14.10 3.45
CA VAL A 30 -12.72 13.49 2.57
C VAL A 30 -12.13 13.10 1.20
N ASN A 31 -11.00 13.68 0.81
CA ASN A 31 -10.38 13.41 -0.48
C ASN A 31 -9.39 12.23 -0.38
N SER A 32 -9.72 11.10 -1.04
CA SER A 32 -8.82 9.94 -1.17
C SER A 32 -7.44 10.29 -1.75
N PHE A 33 -7.35 11.38 -2.52
CA PHE A 33 -6.10 11.92 -3.02
C PHE A 33 -5.12 12.33 -1.90
N SER A 34 -5.61 12.92 -0.80
CA SER A 34 -4.73 13.32 0.31
C SER A 34 -4.16 12.12 1.05
N GLU A 35 -4.96 11.04 1.17
CA GLU A 35 -4.55 9.80 1.82
C GLU A 35 -3.38 9.15 1.08
N GLU A 36 -3.44 9.05 -0.25
CA GLU A 36 -2.34 8.51 -1.05
C GLU A 36 -1.05 9.32 -0.90
N PHE A 37 -1.13 10.65 -0.94
CA PHE A 37 0.04 11.52 -0.78
C PHE A 37 0.66 11.42 0.62
N ILE A 38 -0.18 11.40 1.67
CA ILE A 38 0.29 11.23 3.05
C ILE A 38 0.91 9.85 3.24
N GLN A 39 0.31 8.80 2.68
CA GLN A 39 0.85 7.44 2.74
C GLN A 39 2.20 7.33 2.04
N GLN A 40 2.34 7.89 0.84
CA GLN A 40 3.63 7.92 0.12
C GLN A 40 4.71 8.67 0.91
N GLY A 41 4.38 9.83 1.49
CA GLY A 41 5.29 10.57 2.35
C GLY A 41 5.72 9.76 3.59
N ASN A 42 4.78 9.09 4.24
CA ASN A 42 5.04 8.22 5.39
C ASN A 42 5.96 7.04 5.01
N LEU A 43 5.71 6.39 3.87
CA LEU A 43 6.56 5.31 3.36
C LEU A 43 7.99 5.81 3.08
N GLY A 44 8.14 7.00 2.49
CA GLY A 44 9.44 7.62 2.27
C GLY A 44 10.22 7.85 3.57
N ILE A 45 9.57 8.42 4.59
CA ILE A 45 10.17 8.64 5.91
C ILE A 45 10.58 7.31 6.56
N LYS A 46 9.69 6.30 6.54
CA LYS A 46 10.01 4.96 7.05
C LYS A 46 11.22 4.37 6.36
N ASN A 47 11.33 4.52 5.04
CA ASN A 47 12.46 4.01 4.28
C ASN A 47 13.77 4.71 4.64
N ILE A 48 13.73 6.04 4.86
CA ILE A 48 14.88 6.82 5.34
C ILE A 48 15.33 6.34 6.72
N LEU A 49 14.40 6.19 7.65
CA LEU A 49 14.69 5.74 9.02
C LEU A 49 15.24 4.31 9.02
N PHE A 50 14.65 3.41 8.22
CA PHE A 50 15.12 2.04 8.06
C PHE A 50 16.53 1.99 7.49
N THR A 51 16.81 2.78 6.46
CA THR A 51 18.14 2.82 5.82
C THR A 51 19.20 3.38 6.77
N ARG A 52 18.85 4.38 7.59
CA ARG A 52 19.79 5.07 8.49
C ARG A 52 20.04 4.32 9.80
N TYR A 53 19.01 3.73 10.39
CA TYR A 53 19.07 3.16 11.74
C TYR A 53 18.80 1.66 11.79
N GLY A 54 18.29 1.07 10.70
CA GLY A 54 18.16 -0.37 10.58
C GLY A 54 19.54 -1.02 10.55
N LYS A 55 19.61 -2.26 11.06
CA LYS A 55 20.73 -3.16 10.75
C LYS A 55 20.67 -3.44 9.25
N ASN A 56 21.35 -2.61 8.49
CA ASN A 56 21.34 -2.66 7.04
C ASN A 56 22.41 -3.66 6.57
N ASP A 57 22.30 -4.89 7.06
CA ASP A 57 23.11 -6.00 6.56
C ASP A 57 22.80 -6.12 5.07
N THR A 58 23.84 -6.06 4.23
CA THR A 58 23.66 -6.16 2.78
C THR A 58 22.92 -7.44 2.44
N ALA A 59 21.76 -7.31 1.80
CA ALA A 59 20.97 -8.45 1.35
C ALA A 59 21.84 -9.40 0.50
N ASN A 60 21.72 -10.70 0.76
CA ASN A 60 22.44 -11.69 -0.02
C ASN A 60 21.93 -11.69 -1.47
N LYS A 61 22.80 -11.36 -2.42
CA LYS A 61 22.47 -11.27 -3.85
C LYS A 61 22.01 -12.59 -4.47
N ASN A 62 22.26 -13.71 -3.80
CA ASN A 62 21.84 -15.04 -4.23
C ASN A 62 20.42 -15.41 -3.75
N ILE A 63 19.78 -14.55 -2.95
CA ILE A 63 18.43 -14.77 -2.43
C ILE A 63 17.50 -13.71 -3.04
N THR A 64 16.50 -14.18 -3.79
CA THR A 64 15.45 -13.34 -4.35
C THR A 64 14.14 -13.63 -3.63
N ILE A 65 13.49 -12.58 -3.10
CA ILE A 65 12.15 -12.68 -2.53
C ILE A 65 11.17 -12.13 -3.57
N VAL A 66 10.21 -12.97 -3.96
CA VAL A 66 9.11 -12.58 -4.85
C VAL A 66 7.86 -12.41 -3.99
N THR A 67 7.32 -11.19 -3.93
CA THR A 67 6.14 -10.86 -3.12
C THR A 67 4.93 -10.59 -4.01
N ILE A 68 3.75 -10.76 -3.45
CA ILE A 68 2.49 -10.40 -4.12
C ILE A 68 1.99 -9.08 -3.57
N ASP A 69 1.67 -8.18 -4.49
CA ASP A 69 1.14 -6.87 -4.18
C ASP A 69 -0.34 -6.99 -3.78
N ASN A 70 -0.77 -6.20 -2.79
CA ASN A 70 -2.16 -6.12 -2.35
C ASN A 70 -3.12 -5.68 -3.47
N LYS A 71 -2.61 -5.13 -4.59
CA LYS A 71 -3.42 -4.84 -5.79
C LYS A 71 -4.20 -6.06 -6.29
N THR A 72 -3.74 -7.29 -6.03
CA THR A 72 -4.48 -8.49 -6.41
C THR A 72 -5.81 -8.65 -5.66
N LEU A 73 -5.96 -8.00 -4.50
CA LEU A 73 -7.18 -8.00 -3.68
C LEU A 73 -8.17 -6.89 -4.04
N SER A 74 -7.77 -5.93 -4.89
CA SER A 74 -8.67 -4.85 -5.28
C SER A 74 -9.83 -5.38 -6.11
N ASP A 75 -10.97 -4.69 -6.12
CA ASP A 75 -12.13 -5.06 -6.97
C ASP A 75 -11.76 -5.06 -8.47
N ASN A 76 -10.69 -4.33 -8.82
CA ASN A 76 -10.11 -4.24 -10.15
C ASN A 76 -9.07 -5.35 -10.40
N GLY A 77 -8.62 -6.01 -9.34
CA GLY A 77 -7.64 -7.09 -9.30
C GLY A 77 -8.35 -8.44 -9.36
N TRP A 78 -8.46 -9.00 -10.56
CA TRP A 78 -9.22 -10.22 -10.85
C TRP A 78 -8.63 -11.51 -10.25
N LEU A 79 -7.57 -11.42 -9.45
CA LEU A 79 -6.84 -12.58 -8.93
C LEU A 79 -7.25 -12.93 -7.49
N GLY A 80 -7.77 -11.97 -6.73
CA GLY A 80 -8.20 -12.17 -5.35
C GLY A 80 -7.06 -12.48 -4.39
N ARG A 81 -7.32 -13.37 -3.43
CA ARG A 81 -6.32 -13.81 -2.44
C ARG A 81 -5.32 -14.75 -3.08
N PHE A 82 -4.05 -14.63 -2.72
CA PHE A 82 -2.96 -15.43 -3.29
C PHE A 82 -3.27 -16.93 -3.29
N GLN A 83 -3.75 -17.48 -2.18
CA GLN A 83 -4.10 -18.91 -2.07
C GLN A 83 -5.17 -19.38 -3.06
N ASN A 84 -5.97 -18.46 -3.61
CA ASN A 84 -7.03 -18.76 -4.57
C ASN A 84 -6.54 -18.63 -6.02
N PHE A 85 -5.28 -18.27 -6.25
CA PHE A 85 -4.74 -18.15 -7.61
C PHE A 85 -4.76 -19.52 -8.28
N LYS A 86 -4.99 -19.52 -9.59
CA LYS A 86 -4.90 -20.74 -10.40
C LYS A 86 -3.51 -21.35 -10.29
N ARG A 87 -3.43 -22.67 -10.12
CA ARG A 87 -2.16 -23.42 -10.00
C ARG A 87 -1.23 -23.22 -11.21
N SER A 88 -1.80 -22.93 -12.37
CA SER A 88 -1.05 -22.59 -13.58
C SER A 88 -0.16 -21.34 -13.42
N TYR A 89 -0.59 -20.35 -12.63
CA TYR A 89 0.22 -19.15 -12.35
C TYR A 89 1.42 -19.48 -11.46
N TYR A 90 1.23 -20.34 -10.46
CA TYR A 90 2.35 -20.85 -9.65
C TYR A 90 3.36 -21.61 -10.52
N ALA A 91 2.87 -22.52 -11.37
CA ALA A 91 3.72 -23.26 -12.30
C ALA A 91 4.49 -22.33 -13.25
N GLN A 92 3.84 -21.29 -13.76
CA GLN A 92 4.48 -20.28 -14.60
C GLN A 92 5.60 -19.54 -13.86
N VAL A 93 5.35 -19.08 -12.63
CA VAL A 93 6.37 -18.41 -11.81
C VAL A 93 7.54 -19.34 -11.51
N ILE A 94 7.26 -20.58 -11.10
CA ILE A 94 8.30 -21.59 -10.85
C ILE A 94 9.15 -21.83 -12.10
N ASN A 95 8.52 -21.98 -13.26
CA ASN A 95 9.23 -22.18 -14.52
C ASN A 95 10.10 -20.98 -14.90
N ASN A 96 9.60 -19.76 -14.70
CA ASN A 96 10.37 -18.54 -14.93
C ASN A 96 11.58 -18.45 -13.99
N LEU A 97 11.38 -18.71 -12.70
CA LEU A 97 12.47 -18.70 -11.70
C LEU A 97 13.52 -19.76 -12.00
N LYS A 98 13.09 -20.97 -12.37
CA LYS A 98 14.00 -22.06 -12.77
C LYS A 98 14.79 -21.70 -14.02
N LYS A 99 14.14 -21.08 -15.01
CA LYS A 99 14.79 -20.61 -16.24
C LYS A 99 15.85 -19.54 -15.94
N ASP A 100 15.62 -18.70 -14.93
CA ASP A 100 16.58 -17.69 -14.43
C ASP A 100 17.65 -18.26 -13.49
N GLY A 101 17.72 -19.59 -13.31
CA GLY A 101 18.79 -20.25 -12.56
C GLY A 101 18.52 -20.45 -11.07
N ALA A 102 17.27 -20.28 -10.62
CA ALA A 102 16.91 -20.59 -9.24
C ALA A 102 17.19 -22.08 -8.93
N SER A 103 18.11 -22.33 -8.00
CA SER A 103 18.48 -23.69 -7.57
C SER A 103 17.50 -24.26 -6.53
N ILE A 104 16.92 -23.41 -5.70
CA ILE A 104 15.93 -23.75 -4.67
C ILE A 104 14.81 -22.73 -4.75
N ILE A 105 13.56 -23.20 -4.72
CA ILE A 105 12.36 -22.35 -4.70
C ILE A 105 11.55 -22.73 -3.46
N GLY A 106 11.44 -21.80 -2.52
CA GLY A 106 10.56 -21.92 -1.36
C GLY A 106 9.26 -21.17 -1.62
N ILE A 107 8.13 -21.78 -1.30
CA ILE A 107 6.80 -21.17 -1.43
C ILE A 107 6.17 -21.18 -0.03
N ASP A 108 5.92 -19.99 0.51
CA ASP A 108 5.21 -19.83 1.78
C ASP A 108 3.73 -19.60 1.51
N VAL A 109 3.01 -20.70 1.25
CA VAL A 109 1.56 -20.68 1.00
C VAL A 109 0.91 -21.87 1.68
N LEU A 110 -0.19 -21.59 2.37
CA LEU A 110 -1.09 -22.61 2.87
C LEU A 110 -2.16 -22.93 1.82
N PHE A 111 -2.10 -24.12 1.23
CA PHE A 111 -3.15 -24.64 0.36
C PHE A 111 -4.17 -25.41 1.21
N SER A 112 -5.20 -24.72 1.71
CA SER A 112 -6.21 -25.32 2.58
C SER A 112 -7.30 -26.09 1.82
N GLU A 113 -7.51 -25.79 0.54
CA GLU A 113 -8.60 -26.32 -0.28
C GLU A 113 -8.10 -26.71 -1.68
N LYS A 114 -8.80 -27.64 -2.34
CA LYS A 114 -8.57 -27.99 -3.75
C LYS A 114 -9.04 -26.86 -4.66
N SER A 115 -8.35 -26.60 -5.77
CA SER A 115 -8.87 -25.67 -6.78
C SER A 115 -9.99 -26.33 -7.59
N GLU A 116 -10.84 -25.54 -8.24
CA GLU A 116 -11.87 -26.07 -9.15
C GLU A 116 -11.27 -26.94 -10.25
N GLU A 117 -10.08 -26.59 -10.73
CA GLU A 117 -9.34 -27.33 -11.74
C GLU A 117 -8.88 -28.72 -11.24
N ASP A 118 -8.60 -28.88 -9.95
CA ASP A 118 -8.23 -30.19 -9.35
C ASP A 118 -9.41 -31.18 -9.34
N ASN A 119 -10.64 -30.71 -9.48
CA ASN A 119 -11.82 -31.58 -9.56
C ASN A 119 -12.04 -32.16 -10.97
N SER A 120 -11.26 -31.70 -11.94
CA SER A 120 -11.37 -32.10 -13.37
C SER A 120 -10.28 -33.07 -13.84
N LEU A 121 -9.39 -33.50 -12.91
CA LEU A 121 -8.31 -34.47 -13.12
C LEU A 121 -8.64 -35.83 -12.49
#